data_AF-A0A1A0JEB1-F1
#
_entry.id   AF-A0A1A0JEB1-F1
#
_cell.length_a   1.000
_cell.length_b   1.000
_cell.length_c   1.000
_cell.angle_alpha   90.00
_cell.angle_beta   90.00
_cell.angle_gamma   90.00
#
_symmetry.space_group_name_H-M   'P 1'
#
loop_
_entity.id
_entity.type
_entity.pdbx_description
1 polymer ?
#
loop_
_entity_poly.entity_id
_entity_poly.type
_entity_poly.pdbx_seq_one_letter_code
_entity_poly.pdbx_strand_id
1 'polypeptide(L)'
;MPSERRHRPSRWWGVAALALLAVGTFRAAGWLFVLCLIAAAVCGSLAVVGRPSARGVFHDAIAVPLASAGALAWVYAAQGRLRGSTGARHWRLGASVAATVALLAVFVPLLAGADATFAAIVTGLVPRMDAPTTTRWIVLFLLTGTTTLGALYVLAGPPAPADAGSTRAKRTLARLEWALPVGALTVLFASFLGAQLVALFGGDDYVQRTAGLTYADYARSGFWQLAAVTLLTLAVILPVLHRAARDSAADRLWLRGLLCTISGLTLVIIASAFGRMWTYQQAYGFTVLRLLVGTCELWLGVVYLLVVVAVLRLETAWLPRTTLATAVAALLMLAVANPEALVASENIDRWQRGADLDADYLSGLSADIVPVLDRLPGPIRLDLRQRLTHREDDETWNSWNLARMRAGE
;
A
#
# COMPACT_ATOMS: atom_id res chain seq x y z
N MET A 1 -53.49 -1.68 32.81
CA MET A 1 -52.19 -2.11 33.38
C MET A 1 -51.78 -3.40 32.69
N PRO A 2 -50.51 -3.65 32.29
CA PRO A 2 -49.29 -3.27 33.00
C PRO A 2 -48.10 -2.71 32.18
N SER A 3 -47.25 -2.00 32.92
CA SER A 3 -45.77 -1.84 32.81
C SER A 3 -45.13 -1.26 31.54
N GLU A 4 -44.94 0.07 31.56
CA GLU A 4 -43.71 0.68 31.04
C GLU A 4 -42.49 0.10 31.77
N ARG A 5 -41.80 -0.88 31.16
CA ARG A 5 -40.43 -1.20 31.56
C ARG A 5 -39.49 -0.24 30.85
N ARG A 6 -39.14 0.81 31.57
CA ARG A 6 -38.03 1.72 31.25
C ARG A 6 -36.74 0.89 31.16
N HIS A 7 -36.23 0.66 29.96
CA HIS A 7 -34.87 0.19 29.76
C HIS A 7 -34.07 1.33 29.13
N ARG A 8 -33.27 2.00 29.97
CA ARG A 8 -32.28 3.01 29.59
C ARG A 8 -30.86 2.39 29.61
N PRO A 9 -30.43 1.63 28.59
CA PRO A 9 -29.02 1.24 28.48
C PRO A 9 -28.15 2.27 27.72
N SER A 10 -28.71 3.17 26.90
CA SER A 10 -27.91 4.07 26.03
C SER A 10 -27.15 5.18 26.77
N ARG A 11 -27.65 5.70 27.89
CA ARG A 11 -27.05 6.85 28.61
C ARG A 11 -25.73 6.49 29.32
N TRP A 12 -25.59 5.25 29.79
CA TRP A 12 -24.42 4.79 30.53
C TRP A 12 -23.18 4.69 29.63
N TRP A 13 -23.35 4.25 28.38
CA TRP A 13 -22.27 4.18 27.39
C TRP A 13 -21.79 5.57 26.93
N GLY A 14 -22.71 6.52 26.80
CA GLY A 14 -22.37 7.92 26.52
C GLY A 14 -21.59 8.58 27.67
N VAL A 15 -21.97 8.31 28.92
CA VAL A 15 -21.24 8.77 30.12
C VAL A 15 -19.88 8.09 30.22
N ALA A 16 -19.78 6.79 29.92
CA ALA A 16 -18.51 6.07 29.89
C ALA A 16 -17.54 6.61 28.82
N ALA A 17 -18.04 6.94 27.61
CA ALA A 17 -17.22 7.56 26.57
C ALA A 17 -16.71 8.95 26.97
N LEU A 18 -17.57 9.77 27.58
CA LEU A 18 -17.18 11.09 28.12
C LEU A 18 -16.17 10.96 29.27
N ALA A 19 -16.37 10.00 30.17
CA ALA A 19 -15.44 9.73 31.27
C ALA A 19 -14.06 9.28 30.77
N LEU A 20 -14.03 8.40 29.75
CA LEU A 20 -12.79 7.93 29.12
C LEU A 20 -12.03 9.05 28.40
N LEU A 21 -12.74 9.99 27.76
CA LEU A 21 -12.12 11.18 27.15
C LEU A 21 -11.57 12.15 28.21
N ALA A 22 -12.24 12.27 29.37
CA ALA A 22 -11.78 13.08 30.50
C ALA A 22 -10.53 12.51 31.19
N VAL A 23 -10.20 11.21 31.03
CA VAL A 23 -8.95 10.65 31.58
C VAL A 23 -7.71 11.34 31.00
N GLY A 24 -7.79 11.86 29.77
CA GLY A 24 -6.71 12.59 29.11
C GLY A 24 -6.35 13.94 29.76
N THR A 25 -7.26 14.52 30.55
CA THR A 25 -6.98 15.79 31.25
C THR A 25 -6.23 15.59 32.57
N PHE A 26 -6.22 14.36 33.12
CA PHE A 26 -5.63 14.07 34.44
C PHE A 26 -4.38 13.19 34.38
N ARG A 27 -4.02 12.59 33.24
CA ARG A 27 -2.88 11.66 33.12
C ARG A 27 -2.04 11.92 31.86
N ALA A 28 -0.74 12.15 32.05
CA ALA A 28 0.23 12.40 30.97
C ALA A 28 0.74 11.14 30.24
N ALA A 29 0.24 9.94 30.59
CA ALA A 29 0.67 8.69 29.96
C ALA A 29 0.03 8.51 28.58
N GLY A 30 0.79 8.78 27.51
CA GLY A 30 0.29 8.79 26.13
C GLY A 30 -0.31 7.46 25.64
N TRP A 31 0.23 6.32 26.09
CA TRP A 31 -0.29 5.00 25.71
C TRP A 31 -1.68 4.74 26.31
N LEU A 32 -1.92 5.23 27.53
CA LEU A 32 -3.19 5.07 28.24
C LEU A 32 -4.28 5.93 27.57
N PHE A 33 -3.93 7.13 27.09
CA PHE A 33 -4.85 8.00 26.37
C PHE A 33 -5.30 7.40 25.04
N VAL A 34 -4.39 6.75 24.29
CA VAL A 34 -4.74 6.06 23.03
C VAL A 34 -5.70 4.90 23.27
N LEU A 35 -5.47 4.11 24.32
CA LEU A 35 -6.39 3.03 24.70
C LEU A 35 -7.76 3.56 25.17
N CYS A 36 -7.77 4.65 25.95
CA CYS A 36 -9.02 5.32 26.35
C CYS A 36 -9.76 5.93 25.16
N LEU A 37 -9.06 6.44 24.15
CA LEU A 37 -9.65 6.99 22.92
C LEU A 37 -10.30 5.90 22.06
N ILE A 38 -9.63 4.76 21.90
CA ILE A 38 -10.16 3.59 21.21
C ILE A 38 -11.39 3.05 21.96
N ALA A 39 -11.29 2.91 23.29
CA ALA A 39 -12.40 2.49 24.13
C ALA A 39 -13.58 3.48 24.11
N ALA A 40 -13.32 4.79 24.06
CA ALA A 40 -14.36 5.82 23.93
C ALA A 40 -15.04 5.77 22.57
N ALA A 41 -14.30 5.48 21.49
CA ALA A 41 -14.86 5.30 20.15
C ALA A 41 -15.77 4.05 20.08
N VAL A 42 -15.38 2.95 20.72
CA VAL A 42 -16.18 1.72 20.81
C VAL A 42 -17.43 1.94 21.68
N CYS A 43 -17.29 2.55 22.85
CA CYS A 43 -18.43 2.88 23.73
C CYS A 43 -19.39 3.89 23.09
N GLY A 44 -18.87 4.87 22.34
CA GLY A 44 -19.66 5.82 21.57
C GLY A 44 -20.45 5.16 20.45
N SER A 45 -19.84 4.21 19.73
CA SER A 45 -20.52 3.40 18.71
C SER A 45 -21.71 2.61 19.31
N LEU A 46 -21.50 1.97 20.47
CA LEU A 46 -22.54 1.21 21.17
C LEU A 46 -23.66 2.09 21.75
N ALA A 47 -23.36 3.33 22.14
CA ALA A 47 -24.37 4.28 22.64
C ALA A 47 -25.35 4.74 21.56
N VAL A 48 -24.92 4.77 20.30
CA VAL A 48 -25.67 5.27 19.14
C VAL A 48 -26.51 4.17 18.47
N VAL A 49 -26.06 2.91 18.47
CA VAL A 49 -26.74 1.82 17.72
C VAL A 49 -28.02 1.33 18.39
N GLY A 50 -28.17 1.45 19.72
CA GLY A 50 -29.47 1.39 20.44
C GLY A 50 -30.40 0.18 20.23
N ARG A 51 -30.01 -0.85 19.45
CA ARG A 51 -30.83 -2.04 19.15
C ARG A 51 -30.03 -3.30 19.45
N PRO A 52 -30.40 -4.11 20.45
CA PRO A 52 -29.73 -5.37 20.68
C PRO A 52 -30.25 -6.39 19.65
N SER A 53 -29.44 -6.70 18.63
CA SER A 53 -29.59 -7.95 17.86
C SER A 53 -28.60 -8.96 18.42
N ALA A 54 -29.12 -10.07 18.96
CA ALA A 54 -28.39 -11.04 19.78
C ALA A 54 -27.29 -11.86 19.06
N ARG A 55 -26.85 -11.46 17.85
CA ARG A 55 -25.77 -12.13 17.10
C ARG A 55 -24.73 -11.18 16.48
N GLY A 56 -24.68 -9.90 16.86
CA GLY A 56 -24.00 -8.87 16.06
C GLY A 56 -22.89 -8.03 16.71
N VAL A 57 -22.42 -8.33 17.93
CA VAL A 57 -21.47 -7.43 18.65
C VAL A 57 -20.14 -7.23 17.88
N PHE A 58 -19.69 -8.25 17.15
CA PHE A 58 -18.49 -8.16 16.30
C PHE A 58 -18.72 -7.39 14.99
N HIS A 59 -19.95 -7.40 14.46
CA HIS A 59 -20.30 -6.72 13.21
C HIS A 59 -20.53 -5.21 13.43
N ASP A 60 -21.06 -4.83 14.60
CA ASP A 60 -21.26 -3.42 15.00
C ASP A 60 -19.96 -2.70 15.38
N ALA A 61 -18.93 -3.41 15.82
CA ALA A 61 -17.60 -2.84 16.10
C ALA A 61 -16.81 -2.49 14.82
N ILE A 62 -17.11 -3.18 13.71
CA ILE A 62 -16.37 -3.08 12.43
C ILE A 62 -17.15 -2.28 11.36
N ALA A 63 -18.43 -1.98 11.61
CA ALA A 63 -19.28 -1.24 10.68
C ALA A 63 -18.81 0.23 10.47
N VAL A 64 -18.26 0.88 11.50
CA VAL A 64 -17.92 2.32 11.44
C VAL A 64 -16.69 2.62 10.55
N PRO A 65 -15.59 1.85 10.60
CA PRO A 65 -14.48 2.02 9.66
C PRO A 65 -14.89 1.78 8.19
N LEU A 66 -15.69 0.75 7.92
CA LEU A 66 -16.15 0.43 6.56
C LEU A 66 -17.20 1.44 6.04
N ALA A 67 -18.03 2.01 6.92
CA ALA A 67 -18.97 3.07 6.57
C ALA A 67 -18.28 4.43 6.34
N SER A 68 -17.10 4.68 6.91
CA SER A 68 -16.36 5.93 6.72
C SER A 68 -15.92 6.18 5.26
N ALA A 69 -15.61 5.11 4.52
CA ALA A 69 -15.32 5.19 3.09
C ALA A 69 -16.58 5.52 2.25
N GLY A 70 -17.76 5.04 2.67
CA GLY A 70 -19.05 5.39 2.07
C GLY A 70 -19.51 6.82 2.39
N ALA A 71 -19.18 7.31 3.59
CA ALA A 71 -19.52 8.65 4.07
C ALA A 71 -18.81 9.77 3.29
N LEU A 72 -17.54 9.57 2.91
CA LEU A 72 -16.80 10.51 2.06
C LEU A 72 -17.45 10.66 0.67
N ALA A 73 -17.85 9.55 0.05
CA ALA A 73 -18.56 9.57 -1.23
C ALA A 73 -19.95 10.22 -1.12
N TRP A 74 -20.61 10.10 0.03
CA TRP A 74 -21.92 10.67 0.31
C TRP A 74 -21.88 12.19 0.58
N VAL A 75 -20.94 12.70 1.38
CA VAL A 75 -20.76 14.16 1.59
C VAL A 75 -20.46 14.85 0.27
N TYR A 76 -19.60 14.22 -0.55
CA TYR A 76 -19.28 14.69 -1.90
C TYR A 76 -20.52 14.70 -2.81
N ALA A 77 -21.43 13.73 -2.65
CA ALA A 77 -22.65 13.62 -3.44
C ALA A 77 -23.76 14.57 -3.00
N ALA A 78 -23.90 14.81 -1.69
CA ALA A 78 -24.99 15.56 -1.07
C ALA A 78 -24.78 17.09 -1.19
N GLN A 79 -23.57 17.59 -0.97
CA GLN A 79 -23.29 19.03 -1.11
C GLN A 79 -23.33 19.52 -2.57
N GLY A 80 -23.09 18.63 -3.53
CA GLY A 80 -23.29 18.93 -4.95
C GLY A 80 -24.76 19.00 -5.39
N ARG A 81 -25.69 18.47 -4.59
CA ARG A 81 -27.15 18.56 -4.83
C ARG A 81 -27.79 19.77 -4.17
N LEU A 82 -27.16 20.31 -3.13
CA LEU A 82 -27.63 21.48 -2.37
C LEU A 82 -27.14 22.82 -2.93
N ARG A 83 -26.19 22.82 -3.87
CA ARG A 83 -25.59 24.02 -4.46
C ARG A 83 -25.94 24.12 -5.94
N GLY A 84 -26.32 25.31 -6.41
CA GLY A 84 -26.56 25.57 -7.84
C GLY A 84 -25.35 25.20 -8.72
N SER A 85 -25.54 25.13 -10.04
CA SER A 85 -24.54 24.63 -11.01
C SER A 85 -23.13 25.22 -10.83
N THR A 86 -23.04 26.51 -10.49
CA THR A 86 -21.79 27.22 -10.22
C THR A 86 -21.14 26.82 -8.88
N GLY A 87 -21.93 26.63 -7.82
CA GLY A 87 -21.44 26.21 -6.50
C GLY A 87 -20.98 24.74 -6.47
N ALA A 88 -21.62 23.88 -7.27
CA ALA A 88 -21.16 22.52 -7.49
C ALA A 88 -19.79 22.48 -8.20
N ARG A 89 -19.53 23.39 -9.16
CA ARG A 89 -18.24 23.48 -9.86
C ARG A 89 -17.09 23.92 -8.94
N HIS A 90 -17.29 24.96 -8.12
CA HIS A 90 -16.24 25.44 -7.20
C HIS A 90 -15.92 24.42 -6.10
N TRP A 91 -16.93 23.72 -5.57
CA TRP A 91 -16.72 22.63 -4.62
C TRP A 91 -15.89 21.48 -5.22
N ARG A 92 -16.22 21.07 -6.45
CA ARG A 92 -15.50 20.02 -7.19
C ARG A 92 -14.03 20.39 -7.42
N LEU A 93 -13.75 21.65 -7.75
CA LEU A 93 -12.38 22.16 -7.86
C LEU A 93 -11.66 22.14 -6.51
N GLY A 94 -12.29 22.64 -5.45
CA GLY A 94 -11.71 22.63 -4.09
C GLY A 94 -11.38 21.21 -3.61
N ALA A 95 -12.24 20.24 -3.90
CA ALA A 95 -11.99 18.86 -3.50
C ALA A 95 -10.91 18.17 -4.36
N SER A 96 -10.78 18.51 -5.64
CA SER A 96 -9.65 18.09 -6.49
C SER A 96 -8.31 18.66 -6.00
N VAL A 97 -8.30 19.93 -5.57
CA VAL A 97 -7.14 20.57 -4.94
C VAL A 97 -6.80 19.88 -3.63
N ALA A 98 -7.78 19.63 -2.76
CA ALA A 98 -7.56 18.93 -1.49
C ALA A 98 -7.02 17.49 -1.71
N ALA A 99 -7.58 16.76 -2.67
CA ALA A 99 -7.08 15.43 -3.04
C ALA A 99 -5.63 15.49 -3.54
N THR A 100 -5.29 16.51 -4.32
CA THR A 100 -3.91 16.71 -4.81
C THR A 100 -2.95 17.01 -3.69
N VAL A 101 -3.31 17.91 -2.78
CA VAL A 101 -2.49 18.22 -1.59
C VAL A 101 -2.30 16.96 -0.74
N ALA A 102 -3.35 16.17 -0.52
CA ALA A 102 -3.27 14.92 0.23
C ALA A 102 -2.35 13.90 -0.45
N LEU A 103 -2.44 13.75 -1.77
CA LEU A 103 -1.54 12.89 -2.53
C LEU A 103 -0.09 13.36 -2.43
N LEU A 104 0.19 14.64 -2.66
CA LEU A 104 1.55 15.17 -2.54
C LEU A 104 2.11 15.00 -1.12
N ALA A 105 1.28 15.18 -0.09
CA ALA A 105 1.68 14.97 1.30
C ALA A 105 2.09 13.51 1.61
N VAL A 106 1.56 12.54 0.86
CA VAL A 106 1.94 11.12 1.00
C VAL A 106 3.14 10.77 0.11
N PHE A 107 3.13 11.17 -1.16
CA PHE A 107 4.14 10.77 -2.13
C PHE A 107 5.48 11.50 -1.96
N VAL A 108 5.48 12.78 -1.57
CA VAL A 108 6.73 13.55 -1.41
C VAL A 108 7.62 12.95 -0.31
N PRO A 109 7.12 12.64 0.91
CA PRO A 109 7.94 12.00 1.93
C PRO A 109 8.40 10.59 1.55
N LEU A 110 7.57 9.81 0.83
CA LEU A 110 7.97 8.48 0.36
C LEU A 110 9.15 8.57 -0.62
N LEU A 111 9.07 9.47 -1.61
CA LEU A 111 10.14 9.68 -2.58
C LEU A 111 11.40 10.28 -1.95
N ALA A 112 11.25 11.21 -0.99
CA ALA A 112 12.37 11.75 -0.22
C ALA A 112 13.02 10.68 0.68
N GLY A 113 12.25 9.74 1.21
CA GLY A 113 12.78 8.59 1.93
C GLY A 113 13.43 7.54 1.02
N ALA A 114 13.16 7.58 -0.29
CA ALA A 114 13.69 6.62 -1.26
C ALA A 114 15.03 7.04 -1.87
N ASP A 115 15.28 8.34 -2.01
CA ASP A 115 16.47 8.88 -2.67
C ASP A 115 16.98 10.15 -1.97
N ALA A 116 18.27 10.15 -1.62
CA ALA A 116 18.92 11.25 -0.90
C ALA A 116 19.05 12.53 -1.75
N THR A 117 19.23 12.40 -3.07
CA THR A 117 19.29 13.53 -4.01
C THR A 117 17.96 14.28 -4.00
N PHE A 118 16.87 13.53 -4.14
CA PHE A 118 15.53 14.08 -4.11
C PHE A 118 15.21 14.66 -2.72
N ALA A 119 15.63 14.01 -1.64
CA ALA A 119 15.48 14.54 -0.28
C ALA A 119 16.16 15.90 -0.09
N ALA A 120 17.35 16.09 -0.67
CA ALA A 120 18.06 17.37 -0.59
C ALA A 120 17.30 18.51 -1.30
N ILE A 121 16.68 18.22 -2.45
CA ILE A 121 15.83 19.18 -3.17
C ILE A 121 14.60 19.54 -2.33
N VAL A 122 13.93 18.54 -1.74
CA VAL A 122 12.73 18.75 -0.92
C VAL A 122 13.05 19.55 0.34
N THR A 123 14.14 19.23 1.04
CA THR A 123 14.54 19.95 2.26
C THR A 123 15.01 21.38 1.98
N GLY A 124 15.47 21.68 0.76
CA GLY A 124 15.74 23.05 0.30
C GLY A 124 14.47 23.87 0.01
N LEU A 125 13.37 23.22 -0.41
CA LEU A 125 12.09 23.88 -0.70
C LEU A 125 11.16 24.00 0.52
N VAL A 126 11.21 23.03 1.44
CA VAL A 126 10.28 22.96 2.58
C VAL A 126 10.91 23.60 3.81
N PRO A 127 10.30 24.65 4.40
CA PRO A 127 10.76 25.22 5.66
C PRO A 127 10.79 24.14 6.75
N ARG A 128 11.87 24.08 7.55
CA ARG A 128 11.98 23.14 8.66
C ARG A 128 10.87 23.41 9.68
N MET A 129 9.87 22.53 9.71
CA MET A 129 8.83 22.51 10.75
C MET A 129 9.07 21.31 11.66
N ASP A 130 8.83 21.46 12.97
CA ASP A 130 9.07 20.40 13.95
C ASP A 130 8.28 19.12 13.60
N ALA A 131 9.02 18.10 13.16
CA ALA A 131 8.50 16.83 12.63
C ALA A 131 7.62 16.02 13.61
N PRO A 132 7.93 15.91 14.93
CA PRO A 132 7.11 15.08 15.82
C PRO A 132 5.76 15.73 16.14
N THR A 133 5.72 17.05 16.26
CA THR A 133 4.51 17.81 16.57
C THR A 133 3.57 17.83 15.37
N THR A 134 4.08 18.15 14.19
CA THR A 134 3.30 18.23 12.95
C THR A 134 2.68 16.88 12.56
N THR A 135 3.45 15.80 12.63
CA THR A 135 2.98 14.44 12.33
C THR A 135 1.87 13.99 13.28
N ARG A 136 2.01 14.29 14.58
CA ARG A 136 1.00 13.99 15.60
C ARG A 136 -0.32 14.73 15.33
N TRP A 137 -0.27 16.01 14.96
CA TRP A 137 -1.48 16.79 14.66
C TRP A 137 -2.16 16.37 13.36
N ILE A 138 -1.41 15.98 12.33
CA ILE A 138 -1.99 15.46 11.07
C ILE A 138 -2.72 14.13 11.32
N VAL A 139 -2.11 13.20 12.05
CA VAL A 139 -2.73 11.90 12.39
C VAL A 139 -3.98 12.12 13.26
N LEU A 140 -3.89 12.99 14.27
CA LEU A 140 -5.03 13.32 15.13
C LEU A 140 -6.16 13.99 14.35
N PHE A 141 -5.85 14.91 13.43
CA PHE A 141 -6.83 15.58 12.57
C PHE A 141 -7.51 14.59 11.61
N LEU A 142 -6.76 13.65 11.04
CA LEU A 142 -7.31 12.62 10.14
C LEU A 142 -8.22 11.65 10.92
N LEU A 143 -7.79 11.23 12.11
CA LEU A 143 -8.56 10.32 12.97
C LEU A 143 -9.83 10.98 13.49
N THR A 144 -9.73 12.20 14.04
CA THR A 144 -10.89 12.95 14.53
C THR A 144 -11.81 13.37 13.39
N GLY A 145 -11.27 13.79 12.26
CA GLY A 145 -12.03 14.19 11.08
C GLY A 145 -12.85 13.03 10.52
N THR A 146 -12.23 11.86 10.32
CA THR A 146 -12.94 10.66 9.81
C THR A 146 -13.98 10.13 10.79
N THR A 147 -13.68 10.14 12.09
CA THR A 147 -14.61 9.71 13.14
C THR A 147 -15.79 10.67 13.26
N THR A 148 -15.56 11.98 13.18
CA THR A 148 -16.60 13.00 13.23
C THR A 148 -17.49 12.96 11.99
N LEU A 149 -16.90 12.74 10.80
CA LEU A 149 -17.65 12.57 9.55
C LEU A 149 -18.51 11.30 9.57
N GLY A 150 -17.98 10.20 10.11
CA GLY A 150 -18.71 8.95 10.32
C GLY A 150 -19.86 9.09 11.31
N ALA A 151 -19.66 9.82 12.41
CA ALA A 151 -20.70 10.11 13.39
C ALA A 151 -21.82 10.99 12.79
N LEU A 152 -21.47 12.00 12.00
CA LEU A 152 -22.45 12.84 11.29
C LEU A 152 -23.26 12.06 10.24
N TYR A 153 -22.64 11.08 9.58
CA TYR A 153 -23.31 10.20 8.62
C TYR A 153 -24.35 9.28 9.31
N VAL A 154 -24.02 8.75 10.48
CA VAL A 154 -24.95 7.89 11.26
C VAL A 154 -26.07 8.72 11.89
N LEU A 155 -25.77 9.94 12.35
CA LEU A 155 -26.75 10.88 12.91
C LEU A 155 -27.74 11.44 11.86
N ALA A 156 -27.33 11.53 10.59
CA ALA A 156 -28.18 12.01 9.50
C ALA A 156 -29.27 11.00 9.06
N GLY A 157 -29.22 9.76 9.56
CA GLY A 157 -30.18 8.69 9.28
C GLY A 157 -29.96 8.00 7.92
N PRO A 158 -30.03 6.66 7.84
CA PRO A 158 -29.95 5.97 6.55
C PRO A 158 -31.16 6.36 5.68
N PRO A 159 -30.97 6.76 4.40
CA PRO A 159 -32.10 7.03 3.52
C PRO A 159 -32.85 5.73 3.18
N ALA A 160 -34.16 5.89 2.93
CA ALA A 160 -35.10 4.81 2.65
C ALA A 160 -34.68 3.90 1.47
N PRO A 161 -35.19 2.65 1.42
CA PRO A 161 -34.82 1.65 0.41
C PRO A 161 -35.07 2.13 -1.02
N ALA A 162 -34.27 1.57 -1.92
CA ALA A 162 -34.12 1.95 -3.32
C ALA A 162 -35.32 1.55 -4.20
N ASP A 163 -36.52 2.03 -3.90
CA ASP A 163 -37.69 1.95 -4.78
C ASP A 163 -38.07 3.35 -5.29
N ALA A 164 -37.11 4.02 -5.91
CA ALA A 164 -37.38 5.17 -6.75
C ALA A 164 -36.52 5.05 -8.00
N GLY A 165 -37.15 4.58 -9.08
CA GLY A 165 -36.58 4.54 -10.41
C GLY A 165 -36.02 5.90 -10.79
N SER A 166 -34.71 6.05 -10.67
CA SER A 166 -33.96 7.04 -11.40
C SER A 166 -32.79 6.30 -12.00
N THR A 167 -32.76 6.27 -13.32
CA THR A 167 -31.62 5.83 -14.13
C THR A 167 -30.36 6.45 -13.54
N ARG A 168 -29.58 5.65 -12.80
CA ARG A 168 -28.33 6.08 -12.17
C ARG A 168 -27.36 6.43 -13.30
N ALA A 169 -27.38 7.69 -13.74
CA ALA A 169 -26.39 8.22 -14.65
C ALA A 169 -25.02 7.91 -14.03
N LYS A 170 -24.22 7.10 -14.72
CA LYS A 170 -22.85 6.75 -14.30
C LYS A 170 -22.12 8.08 -14.11
N ARG A 171 -21.89 8.47 -12.85
CA ARG A 171 -21.27 9.76 -12.51
C ARG A 171 -19.82 9.74 -13.03
N THR A 172 -19.55 10.51 -14.08
CA THR A 172 -18.22 10.64 -14.68
C THR A 172 -17.44 11.77 -14.00
N LEU A 173 -16.13 11.56 -13.81
CA LEU A 173 -15.19 12.58 -13.34
C LEU A 173 -14.89 13.54 -14.49
N ALA A 174 -15.10 14.84 -14.28
CA ALA A 174 -14.75 15.84 -15.29
C ALA A 174 -13.22 15.95 -15.44
N ARG A 175 -12.75 16.36 -16.62
CA ARG A 175 -11.31 16.46 -16.97
C ARG A 175 -10.50 17.15 -15.87
N LEU A 176 -10.95 18.31 -15.39
CA LEU A 176 -10.25 19.10 -14.37
C LEU A 176 -10.15 18.39 -13.02
N GLU A 177 -11.08 17.51 -12.66
CA GLU A 177 -11.09 16.88 -11.34
C GLU A 177 -10.01 15.81 -11.18
N TRP A 178 -9.75 15.05 -12.26
CA TRP A 178 -8.76 13.98 -12.24
C TRP A 178 -7.42 14.39 -12.85
N ALA A 179 -7.40 15.33 -13.81
CA ALA A 179 -6.16 15.75 -14.45
C ALA A 179 -5.24 16.53 -13.49
N LEU A 180 -5.81 17.27 -12.53
CA LEU A 180 -5.04 18.03 -11.55
C LEU A 180 -4.23 17.12 -10.60
N PRO A 181 -4.83 16.15 -9.88
CA PRO A 181 -4.07 15.24 -9.01
C PRO A 181 -3.11 14.34 -9.80
N VAL A 182 -3.53 13.76 -10.92
CA VAL A 182 -2.66 12.89 -11.72
C VAL A 182 -1.54 13.69 -12.40
N GLY A 183 -1.82 14.93 -12.83
CA GLY A 183 -0.82 15.82 -13.41
C GLY A 183 0.22 16.24 -12.38
N ALA A 184 -0.19 16.58 -11.16
CA ALA A 184 0.73 16.87 -10.05
C ALA A 184 1.63 15.69 -9.72
N LEU A 185 1.08 14.46 -9.66
CA LEU A 185 1.87 13.24 -9.47
C LEU A 185 2.84 13.00 -10.64
N THR A 186 2.41 13.27 -11.87
CA THR A 186 3.26 13.13 -13.06
C THR A 186 4.47 14.07 -12.98
N VAL A 187 4.25 15.34 -12.63
CA VAL A 187 5.33 16.31 -12.43
C VAL A 187 6.24 15.87 -11.29
N LEU A 188 5.68 15.41 -10.16
CA LEU A 188 6.46 14.91 -9.03
C LEU A 188 7.37 13.74 -9.44
N PHE A 189 6.85 12.76 -10.16
CA PHE A 189 7.63 11.60 -10.61
C PHE A 189 8.69 11.99 -11.64
N ALA A 190 8.35 12.89 -12.58
CA ALA A 190 9.31 13.42 -13.53
C ALA A 190 10.46 14.15 -12.82
N SER A 191 10.17 14.96 -11.80
CA SER A 191 11.19 15.64 -10.99
C SER A 191 12.06 14.64 -10.20
N PHE A 192 11.44 13.60 -9.65
CA PHE A 192 12.16 12.52 -8.94
C PHE A 192 13.11 11.76 -9.87
N LEU A 193 12.62 11.32 -11.03
CA LEU A 193 13.42 10.64 -12.04
C LEU A 193 14.50 11.57 -12.61
N GLY A 194 14.20 12.86 -12.79
CA GLY A 194 15.18 13.87 -13.17
C GLY A 194 16.32 13.98 -12.16
N ALA A 195 16.01 14.00 -10.86
CA ALA A 195 17.03 14.00 -9.80
C ALA A 195 17.90 12.74 -9.83
N GLN A 196 17.29 11.56 -10.06
CA GLN A 196 18.04 10.31 -10.21
C GLN A 196 18.98 10.31 -11.43
N LEU A 197 18.50 10.84 -12.56
CA LEU A 197 19.33 10.95 -13.77
C LEU A 197 20.50 11.91 -13.56
N VAL A 198 20.27 13.06 -12.92
CA VAL A 198 21.35 14.02 -12.60
C VAL A 198 22.37 13.39 -11.66
N ALA A 199 21.94 12.62 -10.65
CA ALA A 199 22.86 11.89 -9.78
C ALA A 199 23.68 10.83 -10.56
N LEU A 200 23.05 10.13 -11.51
CA LEU A 200 23.71 9.10 -12.32
C LEU A 200 24.77 9.68 -13.27
N PHE A 201 24.52 10.87 -13.84
CA PHE A 201 25.43 11.54 -14.77
C PHE A 201 26.31 12.62 -14.12
N GLY A 202 26.18 12.84 -12.80
CA GLY A 202 26.79 13.96 -12.09
C GLY A 202 28.29 13.84 -11.76
N GLY A 203 28.91 12.67 -11.96
CA GLY A 203 30.36 12.48 -11.77
C GLY A 203 30.87 12.58 -10.32
N ASP A 204 32.16 12.29 -10.13
CA ASP A 204 32.83 11.97 -8.85
C ASP A 204 32.63 12.97 -7.68
N ASP A 205 32.28 14.23 -7.96
CA ASP A 205 31.98 15.26 -6.95
C ASP A 205 30.69 14.96 -6.15
N TYR A 206 29.73 14.26 -6.76
CA TYR A 206 28.49 13.83 -6.09
C TYR A 206 28.73 12.60 -5.20
N VAL A 207 29.56 11.66 -5.67
CA VAL A 207 29.93 10.45 -4.93
C VAL A 207 30.68 10.82 -3.64
N GLN A 208 31.55 11.83 -3.67
CA GLN A 208 32.31 12.26 -2.48
C GLN A 208 31.45 12.97 -1.41
N ARG A 209 30.37 13.68 -1.78
CA ARG A 209 29.45 14.30 -0.80
C ARG A 209 28.43 13.34 -0.22
N THR A 210 28.09 12.26 -0.94
CA THR A 210 27.13 11.24 -0.49
C THR A 210 27.82 10.03 0.16
N ALA A 211 29.15 9.89 0.04
CA ALA A 211 29.98 8.81 0.62
C ALA A 211 30.10 8.82 2.16
N GLY A 212 29.23 9.54 2.87
CA GLY A 212 29.03 9.35 4.32
C GLY A 212 28.10 8.17 4.66
N LEU A 213 27.39 7.63 3.66
CA LEU A 213 26.61 6.40 3.78
C LEU A 213 27.42 5.24 3.21
N THR A 214 27.63 4.18 3.99
CA THR A 214 28.18 2.95 3.41
C THR A 214 27.26 2.51 2.26
N TYR A 215 27.82 1.98 1.16
CA TYR A 215 27.06 1.42 0.02
C TYR A 215 25.92 0.49 0.46
N ALA A 216 26.12 -0.15 1.62
CA ALA A 216 25.16 -0.89 2.43
C ALA A 216 23.84 -0.15 2.74
N ASP A 217 23.91 1.09 3.21
CA ASP A 217 22.77 1.88 3.67
C ASP A 217 21.95 2.43 2.50
N TYR A 218 22.63 2.81 1.41
CA TYR A 218 21.98 3.20 0.16
C TYR A 218 21.26 2.02 -0.51
N ALA A 219 21.79 0.81 -0.38
CA ALA A 219 21.16 -0.40 -0.91
C ALA A 219 20.00 -0.92 -0.04
N ARG A 220 19.99 -0.63 1.27
CA ARG A 220 18.92 -1.06 2.21
C ARG A 220 17.71 -0.14 2.25
N SER A 221 17.90 1.16 2.07
CA SER A 221 16.84 2.17 2.25
C SER A 221 16.22 2.55 0.91
N GLY A 222 14.89 2.52 0.77
CA GLY A 222 14.20 3.08 -0.40
C GLY A 222 13.43 2.08 -1.26
N PHE A 223 13.77 0.78 -1.25
CA PHE A 223 13.00 -0.21 -2.00
C PHE A 223 11.52 -0.22 -1.59
N TRP A 224 11.25 -0.31 -0.28
CA TRP A 224 9.89 -0.34 0.26
C TRP A 224 9.11 0.94 -0.03
N GLN A 225 9.80 2.09 -0.02
CA GLN A 225 9.23 3.36 -0.38
C GLN A 225 8.82 3.38 -1.86
N LEU A 226 9.68 2.90 -2.76
CA LEU A 226 9.37 2.82 -4.20
C LEU A 226 8.24 1.81 -4.47
N ALA A 227 8.25 0.63 -3.85
CA ALA A 227 7.16 -0.34 -3.96
C ALA A 227 5.83 0.22 -3.41
N ALA A 228 5.86 1.01 -2.33
CA ALA A 228 4.67 1.70 -1.84
C ALA A 228 4.18 2.76 -2.84
N VAL A 229 5.09 3.52 -3.44
CA VAL A 229 4.77 4.51 -4.50
C VAL A 229 4.13 3.83 -5.71
N THR A 230 4.63 2.69 -6.17
CA THR A 230 4.07 1.97 -7.34
C THR A 230 2.68 1.44 -7.04
N LEU A 231 2.45 0.87 -5.84
CA LEU A 231 1.14 0.39 -5.42
C LEU A 231 0.12 1.52 -5.22
N LEU A 232 0.50 2.59 -4.52
CA LEU A 232 -0.37 3.75 -4.28
C LEU A 232 -0.73 4.45 -5.58
N THR A 233 0.21 4.55 -6.53
CA THR A 233 -0.07 5.12 -7.86
C THR A 233 -1.13 4.31 -8.58
N LEU A 234 -1.05 2.98 -8.52
CA LEU A 234 -2.05 2.10 -9.11
C LEU A 234 -3.44 2.35 -8.50
N ALA A 235 -3.51 2.52 -7.18
CA ALA A 235 -4.74 2.86 -6.46
C ALA A 235 -5.33 4.22 -6.87
N VAL A 236 -4.51 5.18 -7.31
CA VAL A 236 -4.96 6.49 -7.83
C VAL A 236 -5.45 6.37 -9.28
N ILE A 237 -4.71 5.69 -10.15
CA ILE A 237 -5.03 5.65 -11.59
C ILE A 237 -6.20 4.73 -11.91
N LEU A 238 -6.43 3.64 -11.16
CA LEU A 238 -7.52 2.70 -11.43
C LEU A 238 -8.91 3.35 -11.34
N PRO A 239 -9.26 4.13 -10.28
CA PRO A 239 -10.52 4.87 -10.25
C PRO A 239 -10.66 5.87 -11.40
N VAL A 240 -9.58 6.57 -11.77
CA VAL A 240 -9.57 7.53 -12.88
C VAL A 240 -9.86 6.81 -14.20
N LEU A 241 -9.21 5.67 -14.44
CA LEU A 241 -9.41 4.86 -15.63
C LEU A 241 -10.87 4.39 -15.79
N HIS A 242 -11.53 4.02 -14.70
CA HIS A 242 -12.92 3.52 -14.69
C HIS A 242 -13.98 4.63 -14.69
N ARG A 243 -13.67 5.81 -14.14
CA ARG A 243 -14.68 6.87 -13.90
C ARG A 243 -14.46 8.16 -14.71
N ALA A 244 -13.35 8.34 -15.40
CA ALA A 244 -13.13 9.54 -16.20
C ALA A 244 -14.16 9.67 -17.34
N ALA A 245 -14.67 10.89 -17.53
CA ALA A 245 -15.50 11.24 -18.67
C ALA A 245 -14.72 11.06 -20.00
N ARG A 246 -15.39 10.54 -21.03
CA ARG A 246 -14.78 10.25 -22.35
C ARG A 246 -15.53 10.93 -23.50
N ASP A 247 -16.26 11.99 -23.18
CA ASP A 247 -17.29 12.59 -24.03
C ASP A 247 -16.67 13.27 -25.26
N SER A 248 -15.53 13.97 -25.11
CA SER A 248 -14.80 14.61 -26.21
C SER A 248 -13.59 13.81 -26.70
N ALA A 249 -13.21 13.97 -27.97
CA ALA A 249 -11.94 13.48 -28.50
C ALA A 249 -10.73 14.03 -27.74
N ALA A 250 -10.82 15.29 -27.30
CA ALA A 250 -9.81 15.91 -26.45
C ALA A 250 -9.75 15.24 -25.06
N ASP A 251 -10.88 14.81 -24.48
CA ASP A 251 -10.87 14.13 -23.17
C ASP A 251 -10.13 12.80 -23.27
N ARG A 252 -10.37 12.05 -24.36
CA ARG A 252 -9.69 10.78 -24.63
C ARG A 252 -8.19 10.97 -24.86
N LEU A 253 -7.79 12.04 -25.57
CA LEU A 253 -6.37 12.34 -25.79
C LEU A 253 -5.66 12.72 -24.48
N TRP A 254 -6.26 13.59 -23.67
CA TRP A 254 -5.71 13.97 -22.36
C TRP A 254 -5.63 12.77 -21.41
N LEU A 255 -6.66 11.92 -21.39
CA LEU A 255 -6.65 10.70 -20.59
C LEU A 255 -5.53 9.76 -21.02
N ARG A 256 -5.38 9.53 -22.33
CA ARG A 256 -4.29 8.70 -22.86
C ARG A 256 -2.93 9.27 -22.52
N GLY A 257 -2.69 10.55 -22.84
CA GLY A 257 -1.41 11.20 -22.59
C GLY A 257 -1.02 11.14 -21.12
N LEU A 258 -1.90 11.60 -20.22
CA LEU A 258 -1.57 11.70 -18.80
C LEU A 258 -1.40 10.32 -18.14
N LEU A 259 -2.30 9.35 -18.41
CA LEU A 259 -2.22 8.02 -17.81
C LEU A 259 -1.07 7.19 -18.39
N CYS A 260 -0.76 7.31 -19.69
CA CYS A 260 0.41 6.66 -20.27
C CYS A 260 1.70 7.27 -19.73
N THR A 261 1.79 8.59 -19.60
CA THR A 261 2.98 9.25 -19.04
C THR A 261 3.21 8.84 -17.59
N ILE A 262 2.21 8.93 -16.71
CA ILE A 262 2.40 8.53 -15.31
C ILE A 262 2.75 7.04 -15.19
N SER A 263 2.08 6.17 -15.97
CA SER A 263 2.39 4.73 -15.98
C SER A 263 3.81 4.45 -16.49
N GLY A 264 4.26 5.18 -17.52
CA GLY A 264 5.61 5.10 -18.06
C GLY A 264 6.66 5.53 -17.03
N LEU A 265 6.44 6.66 -16.35
CA LEU A 265 7.32 7.10 -15.25
C LEU A 265 7.35 6.06 -14.12
N THR A 266 6.20 5.48 -13.76
CA THR A 266 6.15 4.42 -12.74
C THR A 266 6.88 3.15 -13.17
N LEU A 267 6.84 2.76 -14.45
CA LEU A 267 7.64 1.63 -14.96
C LEU A 267 9.15 1.88 -14.80
N VAL A 268 9.62 3.12 -15.01
CA VAL A 268 11.03 3.45 -14.76
C VAL A 268 11.36 3.37 -13.26
N ILE A 269 10.44 3.80 -12.39
CA ILE A 269 10.58 3.66 -10.94
C ILE A 269 10.66 2.18 -10.53
N ILE A 270 9.79 1.32 -11.08
CA ILE A 270 9.81 -0.13 -10.86
C ILE A 270 11.16 -0.72 -11.29
N ALA A 271 11.66 -0.33 -12.47
CA ALA A 271 12.96 -0.78 -12.97
C ALA A 271 14.11 -0.35 -12.04
N SER A 272 14.07 0.89 -11.54
CA SER A 272 15.03 1.40 -10.55
C SER A 272 14.97 0.61 -9.24
N ALA A 273 13.76 0.37 -8.71
CA ALA A 273 13.55 -0.39 -7.48
C ALA A 273 14.05 -1.84 -7.61
N PHE A 274 13.75 -2.50 -8.74
CA PHE A 274 14.21 -3.85 -9.04
C PHE A 274 15.73 -3.91 -9.15
N GLY A 275 16.36 -2.97 -9.86
CA GLY A 275 17.82 -2.88 -9.98
C GLY A 275 18.51 -2.73 -8.61
N ARG A 276 17.97 -1.90 -7.72
CA ARG A 276 18.50 -1.74 -6.35
C ARG A 276 18.39 -3.04 -5.56
N MET A 277 17.24 -3.72 -5.64
CA MET A 277 17.02 -4.99 -4.95
C MET A 277 17.92 -6.11 -5.48
N TRP A 278 18.19 -6.10 -6.78
CA TRP A 278 19.09 -7.04 -7.44
C TRP A 278 20.55 -6.83 -6.97
N THR A 279 21.04 -5.59 -6.99
CA THR A 279 22.37 -5.25 -6.47
C THR A 279 22.50 -5.59 -4.98
N TYR A 280 21.44 -5.36 -4.19
CA TYR A 280 21.42 -5.70 -2.78
C TYR A 280 21.56 -7.22 -2.55
N GLN A 281 20.90 -8.05 -3.36
CA GLN A 281 21.02 -9.50 -3.28
C GLN A 281 22.41 -10.00 -3.68
N GLN A 282 23.04 -9.40 -4.69
CA GLN A 282 24.41 -9.75 -5.05
C GLN A 282 25.41 -9.46 -3.91
N ALA A 283 25.23 -8.32 -3.23
CA ALA A 283 26.10 -7.91 -2.14
C ALA A 283 25.90 -8.74 -0.86
N TYR A 284 24.64 -9.03 -0.48
CA TYR A 284 24.28 -9.62 0.82
C TYR A 284 23.75 -11.06 0.76
N GLY A 285 23.78 -11.69 -0.41
CA GLY A 285 23.20 -13.01 -0.62
C GLY A 285 21.71 -12.97 -1.00
N PHE A 286 21.26 -14.07 -1.59
CA PHE A 286 19.88 -14.23 -2.05
C PHE A 286 19.02 -14.80 -0.92
N THR A 287 17.77 -14.35 -0.82
CA THR A 287 16.78 -14.95 0.07
C THR A 287 15.44 -15.11 -0.63
N VAL A 288 14.64 -16.09 -0.20
CA VAL A 288 13.30 -16.36 -0.74
C VAL A 288 12.39 -15.15 -0.64
N LEU A 289 12.43 -14.41 0.48
CA LEU A 289 11.62 -13.19 0.64
C LEU A 289 12.00 -12.12 -0.39
N ARG A 290 13.30 -11.93 -0.63
CA ARG A 290 13.81 -10.94 -1.60
C ARG A 290 13.42 -11.30 -3.02
N LEU A 291 13.52 -12.59 -3.37
CA LEU A 291 13.08 -13.13 -4.66
C LEU A 291 11.57 -12.95 -4.86
N LEU A 292 10.76 -13.29 -3.85
CA LEU A 292 9.30 -13.15 -3.90
C LEU A 292 8.89 -11.69 -4.08
N VAL A 293 9.48 -10.80 -3.30
CA VAL A 293 9.24 -9.36 -3.40
C VAL A 293 9.65 -8.80 -4.77
N GLY A 294 10.81 -9.20 -5.30
CA GLY A 294 11.23 -8.83 -6.65
C GLY A 294 10.31 -9.38 -7.74
N THR A 295 9.78 -10.59 -7.57
CA THR A 295 8.79 -11.19 -8.48
C THR A 295 7.47 -10.44 -8.45
N CYS A 296 6.98 -10.06 -7.26
CA CYS A 296 5.80 -9.21 -7.11
C CYS A 296 5.99 -7.85 -7.77
N GLU A 297 7.17 -7.24 -7.65
CA GLU A 297 7.51 -5.96 -8.27
C GLU A 297 7.52 -6.07 -9.81
N LEU A 298 8.10 -7.13 -10.37
CA LEU A 298 8.03 -7.42 -11.80
C LEU A 298 6.59 -7.66 -12.28
N TRP A 299 5.78 -8.38 -11.50
CA TRP A 299 4.37 -8.55 -11.80
C TRP A 299 3.61 -7.23 -11.79
N LEU A 300 3.89 -6.32 -10.84
CA LEU A 300 3.34 -4.95 -10.88
C LEU A 300 3.75 -4.23 -12.17
N GLY A 301 5.00 -4.39 -12.62
CA GLY A 301 5.44 -3.90 -13.94
C GLY A 301 4.56 -4.41 -15.09
N VAL A 302 4.25 -5.71 -15.10
CA VAL A 302 3.30 -6.30 -16.08
C VAL A 302 1.91 -5.65 -15.96
N VAL A 303 1.41 -5.43 -14.74
CA VAL A 303 0.12 -4.76 -14.52
C VAL A 303 0.13 -3.34 -15.10
N TYR A 304 1.21 -2.58 -14.92
CA TYR A 304 1.35 -1.25 -15.52
C TYR A 304 1.35 -1.31 -17.06
N LEU A 305 2.00 -2.30 -17.67
CA LEU A 305 1.94 -2.51 -19.12
C LEU A 305 0.50 -2.82 -19.58
N LEU A 306 -0.24 -3.66 -18.84
CA LEU A 306 -1.65 -3.93 -19.14
C LEU A 306 -2.52 -2.66 -18.99
N VAL A 307 -2.25 -1.82 -17.98
CA VAL A 307 -2.92 -0.52 -17.81
C VAL A 307 -2.64 0.39 -19.00
N VAL A 308 -1.39 0.48 -19.48
CA VAL A 308 -1.04 1.25 -20.68
C VAL A 308 -1.82 0.73 -21.89
N VAL A 309 -1.86 -0.58 -22.11
CA VAL A 309 -2.62 -1.18 -23.22
C VAL A 309 -4.12 -0.87 -23.09
N ALA A 310 -4.70 -0.99 -21.89
CA ALA A 310 -6.10 -0.68 -21.64
C ALA A 310 -6.43 0.81 -21.87
N VAL A 311 -5.52 1.72 -21.49
CA VAL A 311 -5.63 3.16 -21.74
C VAL A 311 -5.58 3.47 -23.24
N LEU A 312 -4.65 2.85 -23.97
CA LEU A 312 -4.52 3.03 -25.42
C LEU A 312 -5.76 2.49 -26.16
N ARG A 313 -6.23 1.29 -25.80
CA ARG A 313 -7.44 0.67 -26.37
C ARG A 313 -8.74 1.31 -25.89
N LEU A 314 -8.70 2.11 -24.82
CA LEU A 314 -9.87 2.65 -24.11
C LEU A 314 -10.85 1.57 -23.60
N GLU A 315 -10.38 0.34 -23.46
CA GLU A 315 -11.16 -0.81 -23.04
C GLU A 315 -10.57 -1.40 -21.76
N THR A 316 -11.40 -1.49 -20.72
CA THR A 316 -10.95 -1.87 -19.36
C THR A 316 -11.61 -3.15 -18.85
N ALA A 317 -12.55 -3.73 -19.61
CA ALA A 317 -13.35 -4.88 -19.16
C ALA A 317 -12.52 -6.19 -19.05
N TRP A 318 -11.48 -6.31 -19.86
CA TRP A 318 -10.57 -7.46 -19.87
C TRP A 318 -9.47 -7.34 -18.79
N LEU A 319 -9.15 -6.13 -18.35
CA LEU A 319 -8.00 -5.83 -17.48
C LEU A 319 -8.01 -6.63 -16.16
N PRO A 320 -9.10 -6.68 -15.36
CA PRO A 320 -9.10 -7.45 -14.11
C PRO A 320 -8.87 -8.95 -14.33
N ARG A 321 -9.44 -9.51 -15.40
CA ARG A 321 -9.29 -10.93 -15.73
C ARG A 321 -7.86 -11.26 -16.15
N THR A 322 -7.26 -10.42 -17.00
CA THR A 322 -5.87 -10.62 -17.42
C THR A 322 -4.87 -10.38 -16.30
N THR A 323 -5.11 -9.40 -15.41
CA THR A 323 -4.26 -9.18 -14.24
C THR A 323 -4.28 -10.38 -13.29
N LEU A 324 -5.44 -11.00 -13.09
CA LEU A 324 -5.54 -12.23 -12.31
C LEU A 324 -4.84 -13.40 -13.02
N ALA A 325 -5.02 -13.54 -14.33
CA ALA A 325 -4.35 -14.57 -15.12
C ALA A 325 -2.82 -14.43 -15.06
N THR A 326 -2.28 -13.22 -15.15
CA THR A 326 -0.83 -12.99 -15.04
C THR A 326 -0.32 -13.21 -13.62
N ALA A 327 -1.12 -12.96 -12.58
CA ALA A 327 -0.75 -13.28 -11.20
C ALA A 327 -0.65 -14.80 -10.98
N VAL A 328 -1.64 -15.56 -11.46
CA VAL A 328 -1.62 -17.02 -11.40
C VAL A 328 -0.45 -17.57 -12.21
N ALA A 329 -0.21 -17.04 -13.42
CA ALA A 329 0.94 -17.43 -14.23
C ALA A 329 2.27 -17.15 -13.52
N ALA A 330 2.42 -16.00 -12.87
CA ALA A 330 3.62 -15.68 -12.08
C ALA A 330 3.84 -16.65 -10.92
N LEU A 331 2.78 -17.02 -10.20
CA LEU A 331 2.86 -18.02 -9.12
C LEU A 331 3.21 -19.41 -9.64
N LEU A 332 2.62 -19.83 -10.76
CA LEU A 332 2.96 -21.12 -11.40
C LEU A 332 4.40 -21.13 -11.89
N MET A 333 4.88 -20.04 -12.50
CA MET A 333 6.28 -19.91 -12.90
C MET A 333 7.22 -19.99 -11.69
N LEU A 334 6.88 -19.33 -10.58
CA LEU A 334 7.66 -19.40 -9.35
C LEU A 334 7.68 -20.83 -8.78
N ALA A 335 6.53 -21.51 -8.77
CA ALA A 335 6.42 -22.89 -8.30
C ALA A 335 7.26 -23.85 -9.14
N VAL A 336 7.24 -23.71 -10.47
CA VAL A 336 8.06 -24.52 -11.39
C VAL A 336 9.56 -24.20 -11.25
N ALA A 337 9.91 -22.93 -11.02
CA ALA A 337 11.31 -22.52 -10.86
C ALA A 337 11.95 -23.01 -9.55
N ASN A 338 11.15 -23.45 -8.57
CA ASN A 338 11.58 -23.81 -7.23
C ASN A 338 12.42 -22.69 -6.56
N PRO A 339 11.77 -21.72 -5.90
CA PRO A 339 12.44 -20.50 -5.44
C PRO A 339 13.53 -20.79 -4.41
N GLU A 340 13.38 -21.85 -3.60
CA GLU A 340 14.37 -22.24 -2.60
C GLU A 340 15.61 -22.83 -3.25
N ALA A 341 15.44 -23.73 -4.23
CA ALA A 341 16.55 -24.29 -5.00
C ALA A 341 17.31 -23.20 -5.79
N LEU A 342 16.59 -22.24 -6.39
CA LEU A 342 17.20 -21.12 -7.11
C LEU A 342 18.05 -20.24 -6.18
N VAL A 343 17.48 -19.89 -5.02
CA VAL A 343 18.18 -19.08 -3.99
C VAL A 343 19.39 -19.83 -3.43
N ALA A 344 19.28 -21.14 -3.19
CA ALA A 344 20.40 -21.96 -2.74
C ALA A 344 21.51 -22.00 -3.80
N SER A 345 21.16 -22.18 -5.08
CA SER A 345 22.14 -22.20 -6.18
C SER A 345 22.91 -20.90 -6.26
N GLU A 346 22.22 -19.76 -6.30
CA GLU A 346 22.87 -18.44 -6.40
C GLU A 346 23.79 -18.13 -5.20
N ASN A 347 23.41 -18.56 -3.99
CA ASN A 347 24.27 -18.43 -2.82
C ASN A 347 25.50 -19.33 -2.89
N ILE A 348 25.37 -20.56 -3.40
CA ILE A 348 26.51 -21.46 -3.64
C ILE A 348 27.42 -20.89 -4.74
N ASP A 349 26.87 -20.35 -5.82
CA ASP A 349 27.61 -19.67 -6.89
C ASP A 349 28.37 -18.44 -6.37
N ARG A 350 27.78 -17.71 -5.42
CA ARG A 350 28.43 -16.58 -4.74
C ARG A 350 29.56 -17.06 -3.83
N TRP A 351 29.37 -18.17 -3.10
CA TRP A 351 30.41 -18.78 -2.27
C TRP A 351 31.60 -19.30 -3.11
N GLN A 352 31.33 -19.95 -4.24
CA GLN A 352 32.37 -20.40 -5.18
C GLN A 352 33.22 -19.24 -5.74
N ARG A 353 32.66 -18.02 -5.76
CA ARG A 353 33.38 -16.78 -6.13
C ARG A 353 34.12 -16.12 -4.96
N GLY A 354 34.21 -16.77 -3.80
CA GLY A 354 34.99 -16.32 -2.65
C GLY A 354 34.22 -15.50 -1.61
N ALA A 355 32.88 -15.49 -1.66
CA ALA A 355 32.07 -14.85 -0.62
C ALA A 355 31.71 -15.84 0.51
N ASP A 356 31.26 -15.32 1.65
CA ASP A 356 30.79 -16.15 2.76
C ASP A 356 29.46 -16.84 2.46
N LEU A 357 29.34 -18.10 2.92
CA LEU A 357 28.14 -18.92 2.83
C LEU A 357 27.37 -18.85 4.15
N ASP A 358 26.10 -18.47 4.07
CA ASP A 358 25.18 -18.49 5.21
C ASP A 358 24.56 -19.89 5.38
N ALA A 359 25.27 -20.76 6.09
CA ALA A 359 24.83 -22.14 6.33
C ALA A 359 23.56 -22.20 7.21
N ASP A 360 23.40 -21.26 8.14
CA ASP A 360 22.22 -21.21 9.00
C ASP A 360 20.97 -20.87 8.20
N TYR A 361 21.06 -19.90 7.27
CA TYR A 361 19.96 -19.60 6.35
C TYR A 361 19.61 -20.79 5.46
N LEU A 362 20.60 -21.47 4.86
CA LEU A 362 20.34 -22.65 4.02
C LEU A 362 19.72 -23.80 4.80
N SER A 363 20.11 -24.03 6.04
CA SER A 363 19.52 -25.06 6.90
C SER A 363 18.06 -24.79 7.29
N GLY A 364 17.59 -23.55 7.14
CA GLY A 364 16.20 -23.15 7.37
C GLY A 364 15.27 -23.35 6.17
N LEU A 365 15.79 -23.75 5.01
CA LEU A 365 15.01 -24.02 3.80
C LEU A 365 14.45 -25.46 3.81
N SER A 366 13.58 -25.79 2.84
CA SER A 366 12.97 -27.11 2.68
C SER A 366 13.89 -28.10 1.96
N ALA A 367 13.49 -29.37 1.95
CA ALA A 367 14.16 -30.47 1.24
C ALA A 367 14.35 -30.23 -0.28
N ASP A 368 13.62 -29.27 -0.84
CA ASP A 368 13.76 -28.79 -2.22
C ASP A 368 15.21 -28.36 -2.58
N ILE A 369 16.04 -27.99 -1.60
CA ILE A 369 17.43 -27.57 -1.85
C ILE A 369 18.41 -28.74 -1.99
N VAL A 370 18.03 -29.96 -1.61
CA VAL A 370 18.93 -31.12 -1.51
C VAL A 370 19.71 -31.41 -2.81
N PRO A 371 19.09 -31.38 -4.01
CA PRO A 371 19.81 -31.59 -5.26
C PRO A 371 20.91 -30.55 -5.51
N VAL A 372 20.73 -29.33 -5.00
CA VAL A 372 21.68 -28.22 -5.19
C VAL A 372 22.86 -28.33 -4.23
N LEU A 373 22.65 -28.91 -3.04
CA LEU A 373 23.69 -29.12 -2.02
C LEU A 373 24.82 -30.04 -2.49
N ASP A 374 24.60 -30.86 -3.51
CA ASP A 374 25.63 -31.76 -4.06
C ASP A 374 26.82 -31.01 -4.70
N ARG A 375 26.67 -29.70 -4.96
CA ARG A 375 27.75 -28.82 -5.42
C ARG A 375 28.72 -28.39 -4.31
N LEU A 376 28.39 -28.63 -3.04
CA LEU A 376 29.21 -28.25 -1.88
C LEU A 376 30.19 -29.36 -1.46
N PRO A 377 31.33 -29.01 -0.83
CA PRO A 377 32.26 -29.99 -0.26
C PRO A 377 31.57 -30.92 0.75
N GLY A 378 32.02 -32.19 0.78
CA GLY A 378 31.45 -33.25 1.61
C GLY A 378 31.12 -32.89 3.07
N PRO A 379 32.03 -32.22 3.82
CA PRO A 379 31.77 -31.88 5.23
C PRO A 379 30.60 -30.91 5.41
N ILE A 380 30.53 -29.86 4.58
CA ILE A 380 29.49 -28.82 4.64
C ILE A 380 28.14 -29.40 4.19
N ARG A 381 28.17 -30.19 3.12
CA ARG A 381 26.98 -30.87 2.59
C ARG A 381 26.35 -31.83 3.61
N LEU A 382 27.18 -32.59 4.34
CA LEU A 382 26.69 -33.56 5.32
C LEU A 382 26.05 -32.86 6.52
N ASP A 383 26.68 -31.80 7.05
CA ASP A 383 26.12 -30.99 8.14
C ASP A 383 24.76 -30.38 7.75
N LEU A 384 24.67 -29.78 6.55
CA LEU A 384 23.41 -29.20 6.07
C LEU A 384 22.31 -30.25 5.87
N ARG A 385 22.64 -31.42 5.29
CA ARG A 385 21.67 -32.52 5.14
C ARG A 385 21.16 -33.01 6.49
N GLN A 386 22.05 -33.18 7.48
CA GLN A 386 21.65 -33.62 8.83
C GLN A 386 20.71 -32.63 9.53
N ARG A 387 20.98 -31.32 9.40
CA ARG A 387 20.13 -30.27 9.97
C ARG A 387 18.73 -30.25 9.32
N LEU A 388 18.65 -30.48 8.01
CA LEU A 388 17.38 -30.56 7.29
C LEU A 388 16.55 -31.77 7.75
N THR A 389 17.15 -32.96 7.81
CA THR A 389 16.45 -34.19 8.22
C THR A 389 15.95 -34.12 9.67
N HIS A 390 16.74 -33.55 10.60
CA HIS A 390 16.31 -33.40 11.99
C HIS A 390 15.09 -32.49 12.16
N ARG A 391 14.87 -31.56 11.23
CA ARG A 391 13.71 -30.67 11.23
C ARG A 391 12.46 -31.34 10.65
N GLU A 392 12.63 -32.36 9.82
CA GLU A 392 11.54 -33.12 9.20
C GLU A 392 10.89 -34.12 10.15
N ASP A 393 11.64 -34.66 11.12
CA ASP A 393 11.14 -35.63 12.12
C ASP A 393 10.07 -35.05 13.07
N ASP A 394 9.94 -33.72 13.13
CA ASP A 394 8.96 -33.01 13.98
C ASP A 394 7.59 -32.78 13.30
N GLU A 395 7.40 -33.14 12.02
CA GLU A 395 6.20 -32.74 11.24
C GLU A 395 5.17 -33.85 10.93
N THR A 396 3.90 -33.45 10.88
CA THR A 396 2.68 -34.29 10.93
C THR A 396 2.34 -35.01 9.60
N TRP A 397 1.36 -35.94 9.64
CA TRP A 397 0.88 -36.79 8.52
C TRP A 397 0.44 -36.08 7.21
N ASN A 398 0.30 -34.75 7.21
CA ASN A 398 -0.12 -33.94 6.06
C ASN A 398 1.05 -33.36 5.25
N SER A 399 2.28 -33.79 5.54
CA SER A 399 3.52 -33.19 5.04
C SER A 399 4.11 -33.88 3.79
N TRP A 400 3.37 -34.82 3.19
CA TRP A 400 3.84 -35.57 2.02
C TRP A 400 4.06 -34.67 0.80
N ASN A 401 5.27 -34.67 0.25
CA ASN A 401 5.66 -33.95 -0.96
C ASN A 401 6.72 -34.75 -1.74
N LEU A 402 6.61 -34.78 -3.08
CA LEU A 402 7.55 -35.46 -3.99
C LEU A 402 9.01 -35.01 -3.80
N ALA A 403 9.23 -33.73 -3.50
CA ALA A 403 10.57 -33.20 -3.24
C ALA A 403 11.23 -33.85 -2.01
N ARG A 404 10.45 -34.08 -0.96
CA ARG A 404 10.92 -34.76 0.26
C ARG A 404 11.23 -36.24 0.00
N MET A 405 10.41 -36.90 -0.83
CA MET A 405 10.67 -38.29 -1.23
C MET A 405 12.02 -38.44 -1.93
N ARG A 406 12.37 -37.50 -2.83
CA ARG A 406 13.68 -37.49 -3.52
C ARG A 406 14.85 -37.07 -2.64
N ALA A 407 14.59 -36.38 -1.53
CA ALA A 407 15.62 -35.93 -0.61
C ALA A 407 16.06 -37.04 0.37
N GLY A 408 15.19 -38.02 0.62
CA GLY A 408 15.49 -39.19 1.46
C GLY A 408 16.12 -40.38 0.73
N GLU A 409 16.23 -40.33 -0.60
CA GLU A 409 17.04 -41.23 -1.43
C GLU A 409 18.51 -40.77 -1.45
#